data_AF-A0AA38WHL7-F1
#
_entry.id   AF-A0AA38WHL7-F1
#
_cell.length_a   1.000
_cell.length_b   1.000
_cell.length_c   1.000
_cell.angle_alpha   90.00
_cell.angle_beta   90.00
_cell.angle_gamma   90.00
#
_symmetry.space_group_name_H-M   'P 1'
#
loop_
_entity.id
_entity.type
_entity.pdbx_description
1 polymer ?
#
loop_
_entity_poly.entity_id
_entity_poly.type
_entity_poly.pdbx_seq_one_letter_code
_entity_poly.pdbx_strand_id
1 'polypeptide(L)'
;MVMFANVVQRNSQLKFDDPDHIIHDRLETLVELETHGFDVGTLRARLNQLLYAKAQVHELNDEETGQLQGTMQDLQETLVVSRNKKKMKDKEIKMLQSNVNQLANKIIGLEAEFKKFAATPL
;
A
#
# COMPACT_ATOMS: atom_id res chain seq x y z
N MET A 1 35.43 22.87 28.59
CA MET A 1 34.52 23.99 28.97
C MET A 1 33.49 24.16 27.86
N VAL A 2 32.26 23.69 28.07
CA VAL A 2 31.16 23.89 27.11
C VAL A 2 30.50 25.21 27.46
N MET A 3 30.60 26.21 26.58
CA MET A 3 29.91 27.48 26.78
C MET A 3 28.42 27.30 26.46
N PHE A 4 27.53 27.92 27.24
CA PHE A 4 26.08 27.92 26.99
C PHE A 4 25.73 28.25 25.54
N ALA A 5 26.45 29.22 24.95
CA ALA A 5 26.33 29.59 23.53
C ALA A 5 26.52 28.41 22.55
N ASN A 6 27.44 27.49 22.84
CA ASN A 6 27.64 26.30 22.00
C ASN A 6 26.44 25.34 22.09
N VAL A 7 25.81 25.25 23.26
CA VAL A 7 24.60 24.43 23.45
C VAL A 7 23.42 25.06 22.73
N VAL A 8 23.23 26.38 22.82
CA VAL A 8 22.19 27.09 22.05
C VAL A 8 22.41 26.90 20.54
N GLN A 9 23.64 27.07 20.06
CA GLN A 9 23.98 26.89 18.65
C GLN A 9 23.69 25.47 18.17
N ARG A 10 24.11 24.44 18.93
CA ARG A 10 23.84 23.03 18.58
C ARG A 10 22.35 22.72 18.56
N ASN A 11 21.56 23.28 19.49
CA ASN A 11 20.10 23.13 19.49
C ASN A 11 19.44 23.83 18.30
N SER A 12 19.98 24.95 17.82
CA SER A 12 19.46 25.66 16.64
C SER A 12 19.70 24.91 15.32
N GLN A 13 20.66 23.99 15.30
CA GLN A 13 21.00 23.18 14.13
C GLN A 13 20.20 21.86 14.06
N LEU A 14 19.42 21.56 15.09
CA LEU A 14 18.64 20.34 15.19
C LEU A 14 17.52 20.34 14.13
N LYS A 15 17.41 19.25 13.39
CA LYS A 15 16.41 19.03 12.35
C LYS A 15 15.35 18.06 12.84
N PHE A 16 14.18 18.12 12.19
CA PHE A 16 13.08 17.20 12.46
C PHE A 16 13.46 15.73 12.23
N ASP A 17 14.27 15.47 11.20
CA ASP A 17 14.70 14.12 10.83
C ASP A 17 15.82 13.57 11.72
N ASP A 18 16.39 14.39 12.62
CA ASP A 18 17.43 13.93 13.52
C ASP A 18 16.87 12.87 14.49
N PRO A 19 17.58 11.76 14.74
CA PRO A 19 17.13 10.70 15.64
C PRO A 19 16.74 11.19 17.05
N ASP A 20 15.75 10.54 17.66
CA ASP A 20 15.21 10.95 18.96
C ASP A 20 16.25 10.95 20.08
N HIS A 21 17.19 10.00 20.03
CA HIS A 21 18.28 9.94 21.01
C HIS A 21 19.12 11.23 21.03
N ILE A 22 19.31 11.90 19.88
CA ILE A 22 20.04 13.17 19.83
C ILE A 22 19.27 14.25 20.60
N ILE A 23 17.94 14.25 20.53
CA ILE A 23 17.09 15.20 21.24
C ILE A 23 17.12 14.92 22.76
N HIS A 24 17.10 13.65 23.15
CA HIS A 24 17.23 13.22 24.54
C HIS A 24 18.58 13.58 25.16
N ASP A 25 19.70 13.33 24.45
CA ASP A 25 21.04 13.72 24.88
C ASP A 25 21.15 15.24 25.10
N ARG A 26 20.45 16.04 24.28
CA ARG A 26 20.38 17.50 24.42
C ARG A 26 19.56 17.92 25.63
N LEU A 27 18.43 17.27 25.89
CA LEU A 27 17.62 17.51 27.09
C LEU A 27 18.41 17.23 28.36
N GLU A 28 19.20 16.16 28.40
CA GLU A 28 20.09 15.83 29.53
C GLU A 28 21.14 16.93 29.75
N THR A 29 21.79 17.38 28.67
CA THR A 29 22.74 18.50 28.74
C THR A 29 22.08 19.79 29.28
N LEU A 30 20.80 20.05 28.94
CA LEU A 30 20.07 21.22 29.47
C LEU A 30 19.78 21.10 30.97
N VAL A 31 19.52 19.89 31.48
CA VAL A 31 19.35 19.66 32.92
C VAL A 31 20.64 20.00 33.67
N GLU A 32 21.79 19.56 33.16
CA GLU A 32 23.08 19.94 33.74
C GLU A 32 23.29 21.46 33.75
N LEU A 33 22.94 22.16 32.67
CA LEU A 33 23.05 23.62 32.63
C LEU A 33 22.09 24.32 33.61
N GLU A 34 20.88 23.80 33.79
CA GLU A 34 19.94 24.33 34.78
C GLU A 34 20.49 24.22 36.20
N THR A 35 21.18 23.13 36.54
CA THR A 35 21.85 22.99 37.86
C THR A 35 22.96 24.01 38.08
N HIS A 36 23.52 24.59 37.02
CA HIS A 36 24.51 25.65 37.08
C HIS A 36 23.90 27.06 37.03
N GLY A 37 22.56 27.17 37.09
CA GLY A 37 21.82 28.44 37.15
C GLY A 37 21.48 29.05 35.78
N PHE A 38 21.62 28.32 34.68
CA PHE A 38 21.20 28.78 33.37
C PHE A 38 19.70 28.62 33.16
N ASP A 39 19.03 29.64 32.62
CA ASP A 39 17.65 29.52 32.14
C ASP A 39 17.61 28.78 30.80
N VAL A 40 17.14 27.53 30.85
CA VAL A 40 17.01 26.63 29.69
C VAL A 40 15.55 26.39 29.30
N GLY A 41 14.59 27.07 29.92
CA GLY A 41 13.17 26.78 29.79
C GLY A 41 12.69 26.81 28.33
N THR A 42 13.09 27.83 27.57
CA THR A 42 12.74 27.97 26.15
C THR A 42 13.34 26.85 25.28
N LEU A 43 14.59 26.44 25.54
CA LEU A 43 15.24 25.36 24.80
C LEU A 43 14.56 24.02 25.09
N ARG A 44 14.28 23.74 26.36
CA ARG A 44 13.57 22.53 26.79
C ARG A 44 12.18 22.45 26.16
N ALA A 45 11.41 23.54 26.20
CA ALA A 45 10.10 23.61 25.57
C ALA A 45 10.18 23.31 24.07
N ARG A 46 11.18 23.87 23.37
CA ARG A 46 11.35 23.65 21.93
C ARG A 46 11.70 22.19 21.60
N LEU A 47 12.58 21.55 22.37
CA LEU A 47 12.95 20.14 22.15
C LEU A 47 11.77 19.21 22.43
N ASN A 48 10.99 19.49 23.47
CA ASN A 48 9.77 18.72 23.76
C ASN A 48 8.70 18.89 22.69
N GLN A 49 8.53 20.10 22.15
CA GLN A 49 7.64 20.33 21.00
C GLN A 49 8.09 19.53 19.77
N LEU A 50 9.41 19.43 19.54
CA LEU A 50 9.94 18.67 18.42
C LEU A 50 9.66 17.17 18.57
N LEU A 51 9.89 16.59 19.75
CA LEU A 51 9.55 15.19 20.05
C LEU A 51 8.05 14.92 19.88
N TYR A 52 7.20 15.82 20.37
CA TYR A 52 5.75 15.68 20.23
C TYR A 52 5.31 15.69 18.76
N ALA A 53 5.80 16.66 17.98
CA ALA A 53 5.48 16.73 16.56
C ALA A 53 5.96 15.49 15.80
N LYS A 54 7.11 14.92 16.20
CA LYS A 54 7.66 13.72 15.59
C LYS A 54 6.86 12.46 15.92
N ALA A 55 6.41 12.32 17.17
CA ALA A 55 5.51 11.25 17.57
C ALA A 55 4.18 11.29 16.78
N GLN A 56 3.61 12.48 16.60
CA GLN A 56 2.38 12.65 15.82
C GLN A 56 2.55 12.24 14.35
N VAL A 57 3.67 12.61 13.72
CA VAL A 57 3.95 12.19 12.33
C VAL A 57 4.15 10.69 12.23
N HIS A 58 4.80 10.05 13.22
CA HIS A 58 4.95 8.60 13.24
C HIS A 58 3.59 7.91 13.33
N GLU A 59 2.70 8.37 14.21
CA GLU A 59 1.35 7.82 14.34
C GLU A 59 0.53 7.96 13.05
N LEU A 60 0.57 9.14 12.42
CA LEU A 60 -0.10 9.36 11.13
C LEU A 60 0.45 8.43 10.03
N ASN A 61 1.76 8.25 9.97
CA ASN A 61 2.40 7.35 8.99
C ASN A 61 2.03 5.88 9.24
N ASP A 62 1.95 5.46 10.50
CA ASP A 62 1.55 4.11 10.87
C ASP A 62 0.09 3.85 10.50
N GLU A 63 -0.81 4.81 10.75
CA GLU A 63 -2.21 4.73 10.35
C GLU A 63 -2.36 4.67 8.83
N GLU A 64 -1.69 5.55 8.09
CA GLU A 64 -1.71 5.55 6.62
C GLU A 64 -1.15 4.23 6.07
N THR A 65 -0.05 3.73 6.63
CA THR A 65 0.55 2.46 6.23
C THR A 65 -0.40 1.29 6.50
N GLY A 66 -1.06 1.28 7.66
CA GLY A 66 -2.06 0.26 8.01
C GLY A 66 -3.27 0.27 7.07
N GLN A 67 -3.77 1.46 6.71
CA GLN A 67 -4.86 1.61 5.73
C GLN A 67 -4.45 1.14 4.34
N LEU A 68 -3.25 1.52 3.88
CA LEU A 68 -2.70 1.06 2.60
C LEU A 68 -2.52 -0.46 2.57
N GLN A 69 -2.06 -1.06 3.67
CA GLN A 69 -1.93 -2.50 3.78
C GLN A 69 -3.29 -3.22 3.70
N GLY A 70 -4.31 -2.70 4.41
CA GLY A 70 -5.67 -3.26 4.36
C GLY A 70 -6.27 -3.20 2.96
N THR A 71 -6.20 -2.03 2.30
CA THR A 71 -6.68 -1.88 0.92
C THR A 71 -5.94 -2.77 -0.08
N MET A 72 -4.62 -2.96 0.10
CA MET A 72 -3.85 -3.90 -0.72
C MET A 72 -4.35 -5.33 -0.55
N GLN A 73 -4.64 -5.76 0.68
CA GLN A 73 -5.18 -7.09 0.97
C GLN A 73 -6.54 -7.31 0.30
N ASP A 74 -7.46 -6.34 0.42
CA ASP A 74 -8.79 -6.42 -0.19
C ASP A 74 -8.72 -6.50 -1.73
N LEU A 75 -7.81 -5.74 -2.34
CA LEU A 75 -7.58 -5.76 -3.78
C LEU A 75 -7.00 -7.12 -4.23
N GLN A 76 -6.08 -7.70 -3.45
CA GLN A 76 -5.54 -9.04 -3.74
C GLN A 76 -6.62 -10.12 -3.67
N GLU A 77 -7.50 -10.07 -2.65
CA GLU A 77 -8.62 -11.01 -2.54
C GLU A 77 -9.59 -10.86 -3.71
N THR A 78 -9.98 -9.63 -4.03
CA THR A 78 -10.86 -9.31 -5.17
C THR A 78 -10.27 -9.79 -6.49
N LEU A 79 -8.96 -9.67 -6.68
CA LEU A 79 -8.24 -10.15 -7.85
C LEU A 79 -8.33 -11.68 -7.97
N VAL A 80 -8.13 -12.42 -6.87
CA VAL A 80 -8.22 -13.88 -6.85
C VAL A 80 -9.64 -14.34 -7.22
N VAL A 81 -10.66 -13.73 -6.61
CA VAL A 81 -12.08 -14.03 -6.90
C VAL A 81 -12.38 -13.78 -8.38
N SER A 82 -11.99 -12.61 -8.91
CA SER A 82 -12.21 -12.23 -10.31
C SER A 82 -11.48 -13.18 -11.27
N ARG A 83 -10.26 -13.59 -10.94
CA ARG A 83 -9.48 -14.54 -11.72
C ARG A 83 -10.14 -15.92 -11.79
N ASN A 84 -10.69 -16.40 -10.67
CA ASN A 84 -11.40 -17.67 -10.62
C ASN A 84 -12.70 -17.60 -11.42
N LYS A 85 -13.45 -16.51 -11.32
CA LYS A 85 -14.65 -16.26 -12.13
C LYS A 85 -14.33 -16.28 -13.63
N LYS A 86 -13.23 -15.64 -14.04
CA LYS A 86 -12.74 -15.69 -15.43
C LYS A 86 -12.47 -17.13 -15.88
N LYS A 87 -11.72 -17.91 -15.10
CA LYS A 87 -11.41 -19.32 -15.42
C LYS A 87 -12.68 -20.16 -15.62
N MET A 88 -13.71 -19.94 -14.82
CA MET A 88 -14.98 -20.65 -14.96
C MET A 88 -15.70 -20.25 -16.26
N LYS A 89 -15.75 -18.95 -16.57
CA LYS A 89 -16.31 -18.46 -17.83
C LYS A 89 -15.54 -18.96 -19.06
N ASP A 90 -14.22 -19.05 -18.98
CA ASP A 90 -13.39 -19.60 -20.08
C ASP A 90 -13.73 -21.08 -20.35
N LYS A 91 -14.02 -21.87 -19.30
CA LYS A 91 -14.48 -23.27 -19.47
C LYS A 91 -15.85 -23.34 -20.13
N GLU A 92 -16.77 -22.46 -19.73
CA GLU A 92 -18.12 -22.36 -20.30
C GLU A 92 -18.06 -22.00 -21.79
N ILE A 93 -17.22 -21.02 -22.16
CA ILE A 93 -16.99 -20.63 -23.56
C ILE A 93 -16.50 -21.82 -24.38
N LYS A 94 -15.52 -22.60 -23.87
CA LYS A 94 -15.02 -23.80 -24.58
C LYS A 94 -16.12 -24.84 -24.80
N MET A 95 -16.98 -25.05 -23.80
CA MET A 95 -18.10 -25.99 -23.92
C MET A 95 -19.10 -25.51 -24.98
N LEU A 96 -19.48 -24.24 -24.95
CA LEU A 96 -20.40 -23.65 -25.93
C LEU A 96 -19.82 -23.72 -27.35
N GLN A 97 -18.52 -23.45 -27.53
CA GLN A 97 -17.85 -23.58 -28.82
C GLN A 97 -17.90 -25.02 -29.36
N SER A 98 -17.68 -26.02 -28.51
CA SER A 98 -17.83 -27.43 -28.90
C SER A 98 -19.25 -27.74 -29.37
N ASN A 99 -20.26 -27.25 -28.64
CA ASN A 99 -21.67 -27.46 -29.00
C ASN A 99 -22.03 -26.80 -30.33
N VAL A 100 -21.57 -25.56 -30.56
CA VAL A 100 -21.76 -24.86 -31.84
C VAL A 100 -21.14 -25.64 -33.00
N ASN A 101 -19.91 -26.13 -32.84
CA ASN A 101 -19.24 -26.92 -33.88
C ASN A 101 -19.97 -28.23 -34.18
N GLN A 102 -20.47 -28.93 -33.14
CA GLN A 102 -21.26 -30.14 -33.32
C GLN A 102 -22.56 -29.88 -34.09
N LEU A 103 -23.27 -28.80 -33.77
CA LEU A 103 -24.49 -28.42 -34.47
C LEU A 103 -24.21 -28.02 -35.92
N ALA A 104 -23.15 -27.24 -36.17
CA ALA A 104 -22.73 -26.88 -37.53
C ALA A 104 -22.46 -28.12 -38.39
N ASN A 105 -21.74 -29.11 -37.85
CA ASN A 105 -21.47 -30.37 -38.55
C ASN A 105 -22.76 -31.15 -38.84
N LYS A 106 -23.72 -31.18 -37.89
CA LYS A 106 -25.03 -31.83 -38.10
C LYS A 106 -25.82 -31.14 -39.21
N ILE A 107 -25.83 -29.81 -39.26
CA ILE A 107 -26.49 -29.04 -40.32
C ILE A 107 -25.88 -29.38 -41.68
N ILE A 108 -24.56 -29.33 -41.80
CA ILE A 108 -23.85 -29.68 -43.04
C ILE A 108 -24.18 -31.11 -43.50
N GLY A 109 -24.23 -32.06 -42.56
CA GLY A 109 -24.63 -33.44 -42.85
C GLY A 109 -26.03 -33.55 -43.44
N LEU A 110 -27.02 -32.91 -42.78
CA LEU A 110 -28.41 -32.89 -43.25
C LEU A 110 -28.56 -32.21 -44.63
N GLU A 111 -27.85 -31.11 -44.86
CA GLU A 111 -27.85 -30.44 -46.17
C GLU A 111 -27.29 -31.32 -47.28
N ALA A 112 -26.25 -32.12 -46.99
CA ALA A 112 -25.68 -33.05 -47.94
C ALA A 112 -26.62 -34.22 -48.25
N GLU A 113 -27.30 -34.77 -47.24
CA GLU A 113 -28.32 -35.80 -47.41
C GLU A 113 -29.49 -35.29 -48.26
N PHE A 114 -30.00 -34.11 -47.95
CA PHE A 114 -31.10 -33.50 -48.70
C PHE A 114 -30.77 -33.30 -50.18
N LYS A 115 -29.56 -32.82 -50.49
CA LYS A 115 -29.08 -32.67 -51.88
C LYS A 115 -29.02 -34.02 -52.63
N LYS A 116 -28.60 -35.09 -51.97
CA LYS A 116 -28.57 -36.43 -52.58
C LYS A 116 -29.97 -36.91 -52.92
N PHE A 117 -30.93 -36.77 -52.01
CA PHE A 117 -32.32 -37.15 -52.27
C PHE A 117 -32.92 -36.38 -53.45
N ALA A 118 -32.71 -35.06 -53.52
CA ALA A 118 -33.23 -34.23 -54.60
C ALA A 118 -32.61 -34.52 -55.98
N ALA A 119 -31.42 -35.14 -56.04
CA ALA A 119 -30.71 -35.43 -57.29
C ALA A 119 -31.04 -36.81 -57.90
N THR A 120 -31.88 -37.62 -57.25
CA THR A 120 -32.27 -38.95 -57.76
C THR A 120 -33.45 -38.80 -58.72
N PRO A 121 -33.36 -39.18 -60.01
CA PRO A 121 -34.48 -39.05 -60.95
C PRO A 121 -35.63 -40.01 -60.60
N LEU A 122 -36.87 -39.54 -60.78
CA LEU A 122 -38.12 -40.30 -60.66
C LEU A 122 -38.20 -41.48 -61.64
#